data_AF-A0A2N7Q0P6-F1
#
_entry.id   AF-A0A2N7Q0P6-F1
#
_cell.length_a   1.000
_cell.length_b   1.000
_cell.length_c   1.000
_cell.angle_alpha   90.00
_cell.angle_beta   90.00
_cell.angle_gamma   90.00
#
_symmetry.space_group_name_H-M   'P 1'
#
loop_
_entity.id
_entity.type
_entity.pdbx_description
1 polymer ?
#
loop_
_entity_poly.entity_id
_entity_poly.type
_entity_poly.pdbx_seq_one_letter_code
_entity_poly.pdbx_strand_id
1 'polypeptide(L)'
;MAEFSRRKAIEIFGATLATLLINPKVYSSQIDQIGQPITFEKTDTPGIIFIVGDGMPISTLTALQSLRNSIDKTTTFYKKFQSNDATIAYMGTESLSSIVTDSAPASAAWATGTKTVNHFLSVLPNDKILKTIAELAKENGYDVGFVTTTRVTHATPAAWYSHNKDRDDEANIALEALRLKPAVLMGGGLKYFSKEANPKLKKDTLSDFKKEGYAVYTDKEQLKQIDYNKPILGLFAKSHIDYYIDRLNDKNLESQPSLALMSAIALKKLQMAKKGFVLQIEAGRIDHANHANDCMG
;
A
#
# COMPACT_ATOMS: atom_id res chain seq x y z
N MET A 1 25.46 -10.08 22.79
CA MET A 1 25.75 -8.89 21.97
C MET A 1 24.53 -8.00 22.03
N ALA A 2 24.66 -6.72 22.40
CA ALA A 2 23.52 -5.82 22.44
C ALA A 2 22.94 -5.70 21.02
N GLU A 3 21.66 -6.05 20.83
CA GLU A 3 20.97 -5.93 19.55
C GLU A 3 20.96 -4.46 19.12
N PHE A 4 21.77 -4.16 18.11
CA PHE A 4 21.89 -2.84 17.53
C PHE A 4 20.87 -2.77 16.38
N SER A 5 19.76 -2.06 16.57
CA SER A 5 18.70 -2.00 15.56
C SER A 5 19.16 -1.21 14.31
N ARG A 6 18.61 -1.56 13.13
CA ARG A 6 18.88 -0.85 11.87
C ARG A 6 18.71 0.67 12.02
N ARG A 7 17.63 1.12 12.67
CA ARG A 7 17.36 2.54 12.94
C ARG A 7 18.50 3.21 13.69
N LYS A 8 18.98 2.56 14.76
CA LYS A 8 20.08 3.05 15.58
C LYS A 8 21.41 3.05 14.81
N ALA A 9 21.59 2.08 13.90
CA ALA A 9 22.76 2.03 13.03
C ALA A 9 22.79 3.15 11.99
N ILE A 10 21.63 3.48 11.39
CA ILE A 10 21.52 4.60 10.45
C ILE A 10 21.75 5.92 11.17
N GLU A 11 21.18 6.10 12.36
CA GLU A 11 21.38 7.31 13.17
C GLU A 11 22.86 7.54 13.54
N ILE A 12 23.60 6.47 13.83
CA ILE A 12 24.99 6.58 14.31
C ILE A 12 26.01 6.60 13.16
N PHE A 13 25.78 5.82 12.11
CA PHE A 13 26.80 5.56 11.08
C PHE A 13 26.42 6.03 9.67
N GLY A 14 25.19 6.48 9.46
CA GLY A 14 24.64 6.76 8.13
C GLY A 14 24.36 5.48 7.32
N ALA A 15 23.54 5.61 6.28
CA ALA A 15 23.03 4.46 5.50
C ALA A 15 24.14 3.65 4.80
N THR A 16 25.24 4.30 4.41
CA THR A 16 26.34 3.68 3.65
C THR A 16 27.21 2.73 4.48
N LEU A 17 27.40 2.97 5.78
CA LEU A 17 28.22 2.10 6.63
C LEU A 17 27.38 0.99 7.29
N ALA A 18 26.10 1.25 7.55
CA ALA A 18 25.16 0.26 8.08
C ALA A 18 25.00 -0.94 7.12
N THR A 19 25.12 -0.73 5.82
CA THR A 19 24.98 -1.76 4.78
C THR A 19 26.17 -2.71 4.66
N LEU A 20 27.39 -2.26 5.00
CA LEU A 20 28.60 -3.11 5.00
C LEU A 20 28.64 -4.14 6.13
N LEU A 21 27.88 -3.90 7.22
CA LEU A 21 27.86 -4.76 8.40
C LEU A 21 26.82 -5.88 8.32
N ILE A 22 26.09 -5.99 7.21
CA ILE A 22 24.89 -6.82 7.11
C ILE A 22 25.16 -8.06 6.24
N ASN A 23 25.10 -9.24 6.85
CA ASN A 23 25.21 -10.52 6.16
C ASN A 23 23.87 -10.91 5.50
N PRO A 24 23.79 -10.99 4.16
CA PRO A 24 22.55 -11.32 3.43
C PRO A 24 21.90 -12.65 3.86
N LYS A 25 22.72 -13.63 4.29
CA LYS A 25 22.23 -14.94 4.73
C LYS A 25 21.39 -14.85 6.01
N VAL A 26 21.69 -13.92 6.91
CA VAL A 26 20.99 -13.75 8.19
C VAL A 26 19.56 -13.22 7.98
N TYR A 27 19.38 -12.29 7.04
CA TYR A 27 18.06 -11.72 6.74
C TYR A 27 17.26 -12.58 5.77
N SER A 28 17.93 -13.35 4.90
CA SER A 28 17.27 -14.21 3.91
C SER A 28 16.34 -15.26 4.52
N SER A 29 16.69 -15.82 5.68
CA SER A 29 15.87 -16.82 6.38
C SER A 29 14.64 -16.19 7.04
N GLN A 30 14.68 -14.89 7.33
CA GLN A 30 13.56 -14.14 7.93
C GLN A 30 12.55 -13.67 6.87
N ILE A 31 13.01 -13.34 5.65
CA ILE A 31 12.16 -12.85 4.55
C ILE A 31 11.11 -13.87 4.09
N ASP A 32 11.36 -15.17 4.24
CA ASP A 32 10.41 -16.20 3.84
C ASP A 32 9.40 -16.60 4.94
N GLN A 33 9.42 -15.93 6.11
CA GLN A 33 8.38 -16.09 7.15
C GLN A 33 7.16 -15.22 6.83
N ILE A 34 6.38 -15.62 5.82
CA ILE A 34 5.18 -14.88 5.37
C ILE A 34 3.96 -15.13 6.31
N GLY A 35 4.15 -15.84 7.42
CA GLY A 35 3.08 -16.28 8.31
C GLY A 35 2.31 -17.48 7.75
N GLN A 36 1.22 -17.87 8.43
CA GLN A 36 0.34 -18.95 7.97
C GLN A 36 -0.27 -18.56 6.61
N PRO A 37 -0.15 -19.39 5.56
CA PRO A 37 -0.72 -19.09 4.26
C PRO A 37 -2.26 -19.01 4.37
N ILE A 38 -2.84 -17.92 3.89
CA ILE A 38 -4.29 -17.83 3.71
C ILE A 38 -4.64 -18.68 2.49
N THR A 39 -5.46 -19.70 2.70
CA THR A 39 -6.00 -20.53 1.63
C THR A 39 -7.12 -19.80 0.91
N PHE A 40 -7.11 -19.88 -0.42
CA PHE A 40 -8.17 -19.37 -1.27
C PHE A 40 -8.87 -20.54 -1.94
N GLU A 41 -10.19 -20.51 -1.90
CA GLU A 41 -11.00 -21.33 -2.78
C GLU A 41 -11.17 -20.58 -4.09
N LYS A 42 -11.04 -21.30 -5.22
CA LYS A 42 -11.28 -20.71 -6.52
C LYS A 42 -12.74 -20.29 -6.61
N THR A 43 -12.99 -19.04 -7.01
CA THR A 43 -14.33 -18.51 -7.27
C THR A 43 -14.45 -18.09 -8.72
N ASP A 44 -15.68 -18.01 -9.23
CA ASP A 44 -15.98 -17.48 -10.56
C ASP A 44 -16.20 -15.95 -10.54
N THR A 45 -15.98 -15.31 -9.39
CA THR A 45 -16.09 -13.85 -9.21
C THR A 45 -15.00 -13.15 -10.02
N PRO A 46 -15.33 -12.36 -11.05
CA PRO A 46 -14.32 -11.68 -11.86
C PRO A 46 -13.67 -10.54 -11.06
N GLY A 47 -12.40 -10.28 -11.27
CA GLY A 47 -11.70 -9.21 -10.57
C GLY A 47 -10.47 -8.67 -11.28
N ILE A 48 -10.21 -7.39 -11.07
CA ILE A 48 -8.96 -6.72 -11.48
C ILE A 48 -8.14 -6.48 -10.21
N ILE A 49 -6.89 -6.96 -10.21
CA ILE A 49 -5.93 -6.71 -9.13
C ILE A 49 -4.77 -5.89 -9.70
N PHE A 50 -4.64 -4.65 -9.23
CA PHE A 50 -3.56 -3.74 -9.59
C PHE A 50 -2.54 -3.69 -8.45
N ILE A 51 -1.32 -4.16 -8.71
CA ILE A 51 -0.23 -4.19 -7.72
C ILE A 51 0.84 -3.20 -8.16
N VAL A 52 1.23 -2.29 -7.26
CA VAL A 52 2.27 -1.31 -7.51
C VAL A 52 3.32 -1.33 -6.40
N GLY A 53 4.59 -1.33 -6.79
CA GLY A 53 5.70 -0.94 -5.92
C GLY A 53 6.04 0.52 -6.19
N ASP A 54 5.75 1.40 -5.24
CA ASP A 54 6.09 2.83 -5.40
C ASP A 54 7.62 2.97 -5.48
N GLY A 55 8.11 3.75 -6.42
CA GLY A 55 9.55 3.91 -6.66
C GLY A 55 10.27 2.60 -7.01
N MET A 56 9.62 1.64 -7.67
CA MET A 56 10.22 0.33 -8.04
C MET A 56 10.58 0.24 -9.54
N PRO A 57 11.65 0.91 -10.01
CA PRO A 57 12.16 0.73 -11.38
C PRO A 57 12.72 -0.69 -11.59
N ILE A 58 13.02 -1.00 -12.86
CA ILE A 58 13.62 -2.30 -13.23
C ILE A 58 14.95 -2.57 -12.52
N SER A 59 15.71 -1.53 -12.16
CA SER A 59 16.95 -1.65 -11.40
C SER A 59 16.70 -2.20 -9.99
N THR A 60 15.63 -1.75 -9.31
CA THR A 60 15.22 -2.30 -8.00
C THR A 60 14.83 -3.78 -8.11
N LEU A 61 14.09 -4.15 -9.16
CA LEU A 61 13.76 -5.56 -9.42
C LEU A 61 15.02 -6.40 -9.68
N THR A 62 15.97 -5.86 -10.44
CA THR A 62 17.24 -6.53 -10.76
C THR A 62 18.09 -6.73 -9.51
N ALA A 63 18.21 -5.71 -8.66
CA ALA A 63 18.93 -5.81 -7.39
C ALA A 63 18.30 -6.87 -6.47
N LEU A 64 16.97 -6.87 -6.34
CA LEU A 64 16.24 -7.87 -5.56
C LEU A 64 16.49 -9.30 -6.08
N GLN A 65 16.44 -9.50 -7.40
CA GLN A 65 16.69 -10.81 -7.98
C GLN A 65 18.13 -11.28 -7.77
N SER A 66 19.12 -10.39 -7.92
CA SER A 66 20.53 -10.72 -7.64
C SER A 66 20.73 -11.17 -6.19
N LEU A 67 20.10 -10.48 -5.24
CA LEU A 67 20.12 -10.87 -3.84
C LEU A 67 19.46 -12.26 -3.63
N ARG A 68 18.30 -12.52 -4.24
CA ARG A 68 17.62 -13.83 -4.14
C ARG A 68 18.44 -14.95 -4.79
N ASN A 69 19.12 -14.70 -5.91
CA ASN A 69 20.00 -15.67 -6.54
C ASN A 69 21.16 -16.09 -5.63
N SER A 70 21.71 -15.17 -4.82
CA SER A 70 22.82 -15.47 -3.89
C SER A 70 22.47 -16.46 -2.76
N ILE A 71 21.18 -16.76 -2.61
CA ILE A 71 20.64 -17.73 -1.65
C ILE A 71 19.85 -18.84 -2.35
N ASP A 72 20.14 -19.06 -3.65
CA ASP A 72 19.52 -20.08 -4.49
C ASP A 72 17.98 -19.97 -4.58
N LYS A 73 17.46 -18.75 -4.53
CA LYS A 73 16.02 -18.43 -4.67
C LYS A 73 15.78 -17.52 -5.86
N THR A 74 14.52 -17.48 -6.31
CA THR A 74 14.07 -16.56 -7.36
C THR A 74 12.81 -15.81 -6.93
N THR A 75 12.56 -14.65 -7.52
CA THR A 75 11.37 -13.85 -7.23
C THR A 75 10.17 -14.30 -8.07
N THR A 76 8.96 -14.08 -7.56
CA THR A 76 7.72 -14.30 -8.34
C THR A 76 7.66 -13.42 -9.59
N PHE A 77 8.17 -12.17 -9.52
CA PHE A 77 8.25 -11.27 -10.67
C PHE A 77 9.08 -11.87 -11.81
N TYR A 78 10.29 -12.36 -11.53
CA TYR A 78 11.12 -12.97 -12.57
C TYR A 78 10.53 -14.27 -13.12
N LYS A 79 9.90 -15.10 -12.28
CA LYS A 79 9.14 -16.27 -12.78
C LYS A 79 8.03 -15.84 -13.74
N LYS A 80 7.33 -14.73 -13.45
CA LYS A 80 6.28 -14.19 -14.32
C LYS A 80 6.82 -13.53 -15.58
N PHE A 81 7.99 -12.89 -15.55
CA PHE A 81 8.63 -12.39 -16.78
C PHE A 81 8.97 -13.50 -17.78
N GLN A 82 9.14 -14.73 -17.30
CA GLN A 82 9.45 -15.90 -18.12
C GLN A 82 8.22 -16.72 -18.51
N SER A 83 7.02 -16.37 -18.02
CA SER A 83 5.83 -17.18 -18.23
C SER A 83 5.11 -16.79 -19.52
N ASN A 84 4.62 -17.78 -20.27
CA ASN A 84 3.90 -17.57 -21.53
C ASN A 84 2.53 -16.90 -21.36
N ASP A 85 2.03 -16.82 -20.12
CA ASP A 85 0.77 -16.16 -19.76
C ASP A 85 0.96 -14.70 -19.30
N ALA A 86 2.18 -14.15 -19.42
CA ALA A 86 2.50 -12.79 -19.05
C ALA A 86 2.84 -11.92 -20.27
N THR A 87 2.52 -10.64 -20.18
CA THR A 87 2.94 -9.62 -21.15
C THR A 87 3.76 -8.56 -20.42
N ILE A 88 4.87 -8.15 -21.03
CA ILE A 88 5.75 -7.09 -20.51
C ILE A 88 5.63 -5.90 -21.45
N ALA A 89 5.45 -4.71 -20.87
CA ALA A 89 5.36 -3.46 -21.61
C ALA A 89 6.13 -2.35 -20.88
N TYR A 90 6.49 -1.32 -21.64
CA TYR A 90 7.06 -0.08 -21.11
C TYR A 90 6.00 1.03 -21.13
N MET A 91 6.05 1.91 -20.14
CA MET A 91 5.09 2.98 -19.97
C MET A 91 5.82 4.26 -19.51
N GLY A 92 5.55 5.38 -20.18
CA GLY A 92 5.98 6.70 -19.72
C GLY A 92 5.17 7.13 -18.49
N THR A 93 5.85 7.70 -17.50
CA THR A 93 5.26 8.05 -16.20
C THR A 93 5.19 9.55 -15.94
N GLU A 94 5.61 10.38 -16.89
CA GLU A 94 5.64 11.83 -16.77
C GLU A 94 4.27 12.43 -16.44
N SER A 95 4.28 13.54 -15.69
CA SER A 95 3.07 14.30 -15.35
C SER A 95 2.80 15.41 -16.38
N LEU A 96 1.69 16.12 -16.25
CA LEU A 96 1.40 17.28 -17.10
C LEU A 96 2.35 18.46 -16.85
N SER A 97 2.99 18.50 -15.68
CA SER A 97 3.83 19.63 -15.25
C SER A 97 5.32 19.34 -15.25
N SER A 98 5.73 18.07 -15.45
CA SER A 98 7.13 17.66 -15.33
C SER A 98 7.41 16.32 -16.03
N ILE A 99 8.61 16.19 -16.57
CA ILE A 99 9.14 14.90 -17.06
C ILE A 99 9.39 13.90 -15.91
N VAL A 100 9.55 14.40 -14.68
CA VAL A 100 9.64 13.61 -13.45
C VAL A 100 8.36 13.80 -12.65
N THR A 101 7.59 12.73 -12.55
CA THR A 101 6.32 12.66 -11.82
C THR A 101 6.55 12.46 -10.32
N ASP A 102 5.59 12.82 -9.48
CA ASP A 102 5.45 12.30 -8.11
C ASP A 102 4.34 11.22 -8.05
N SER A 103 4.18 10.54 -6.91
CA SER A 103 3.21 9.42 -6.80
C SER A 103 1.76 9.82 -7.11
N ALA A 104 1.36 11.08 -6.87
CA ALA A 104 -0.02 11.55 -7.05
C ALA A 104 -0.49 11.51 -8.52
N PRO A 105 0.12 12.25 -9.47
CA PRO A 105 -0.25 12.20 -10.88
C PRO A 105 0.04 10.84 -11.54
N ALA A 106 1.06 10.10 -11.09
CA ALA A 106 1.32 8.75 -11.57
C ALA A 106 0.14 7.82 -11.26
N SER A 107 -0.33 7.83 -10.00
CA SER A 107 -1.49 7.03 -9.60
C SER A 107 -2.79 7.54 -10.23
N ALA A 108 -2.97 8.85 -10.35
CA ALA A 108 -4.12 9.44 -11.03
C ALA A 108 -4.20 9.01 -12.51
N ALA A 109 -3.05 8.88 -13.20
CA ALA A 109 -3.03 8.39 -14.57
C ALA A 109 -3.53 6.94 -14.68
N TRP A 110 -3.15 6.06 -13.76
CA TRP A 110 -3.66 4.68 -13.71
C TRP A 110 -5.15 4.62 -13.30
N ALA A 111 -5.54 5.48 -12.36
CA ALA A 111 -6.90 5.50 -11.84
C ALA A 111 -7.90 6.10 -12.84
N THR A 112 -7.50 7.04 -13.68
CA THR A 112 -8.42 7.83 -14.53
C THR A 112 -8.15 7.71 -16.03
N GLY A 113 -7.02 7.11 -16.42
CA GLY A 113 -6.54 7.12 -17.81
C GLY A 113 -6.06 8.48 -18.31
N THR A 114 -5.93 9.48 -17.43
CA THR A 114 -5.58 10.86 -17.78
C THR A 114 -4.42 11.36 -16.92
N LYS A 115 -3.39 11.95 -17.55
CA LYS A 115 -2.31 12.61 -16.81
C LYS A 115 -2.83 13.86 -16.09
N THR A 116 -2.24 14.16 -14.93
CA THR A 116 -2.47 15.43 -14.23
C THR A 116 -1.15 16.06 -13.75
N VAL A 117 -1.22 17.16 -13.02
CA VAL A 117 -0.11 17.95 -12.47
C VAL A 117 0.44 17.30 -11.20
N ASN A 118 1.73 17.52 -10.90
CA ASN A 118 2.31 17.05 -9.64
C ASN A 118 1.49 17.52 -8.43
N HIS A 119 1.47 16.70 -7.38
CA HIS A 119 0.62 16.86 -6.18
C HIS A 119 -0.89 16.67 -6.36
N PHE A 120 -1.43 16.66 -7.58
CA PHE A 120 -2.87 16.57 -7.78
C PHE A 120 -3.35 15.11 -7.78
N LEU A 121 -4.45 14.86 -7.06
CA LEU A 121 -5.16 13.59 -7.01
C LEU A 121 -6.40 13.69 -7.89
N SER A 122 -6.40 13.01 -9.03
CA SER A 122 -7.55 12.83 -9.94
C SER A 122 -8.40 14.08 -10.20
N VAL A 123 -7.73 15.22 -10.38
CA VAL A 123 -8.32 16.51 -10.74
C VAL A 123 -7.36 17.25 -11.68
N LEU A 124 -7.88 18.06 -12.60
CA LEU A 124 -7.08 18.89 -13.50
C LEU A 124 -6.86 20.32 -12.96
N PRO A 125 -5.93 21.11 -13.52
CA PRO A 125 -5.69 22.52 -13.14
C PRO A 125 -6.94 23.40 -13.12
N ASN A 126 -7.86 23.16 -14.04
CA ASN A 126 -9.13 23.89 -14.17
C ASN A 126 -10.26 23.34 -13.28
N ASP A 127 -9.94 22.59 -12.22
CA ASP A 127 -10.89 21.98 -11.28
C ASP A 127 -11.79 20.89 -11.87
N LYS A 128 -11.52 20.45 -13.11
CA LYS A 128 -12.23 19.32 -13.68
C LYS A 128 -11.86 18.04 -12.93
N ILE A 129 -12.86 17.48 -12.26
CA ILE A 129 -12.80 16.16 -11.61
C ILE A 129 -12.59 15.09 -12.68
N LEU A 130 -11.60 14.23 -12.47
CA LEU A 130 -11.33 13.07 -13.32
C LEU A 130 -11.92 11.84 -12.65
N LYS A 131 -12.97 11.26 -13.25
CA LYS A 131 -13.61 10.07 -12.72
C LYS A 131 -12.65 8.89 -12.68
N THR A 132 -12.59 8.19 -11.55
CA THR A 132 -11.67 7.06 -11.38
C THR A 132 -12.32 5.73 -11.76
N ILE A 133 -11.49 4.72 -12.02
CA ILE A 133 -11.93 3.32 -12.21
C ILE A 133 -12.62 2.77 -10.96
N ALA A 134 -12.28 3.25 -9.76
CA ALA A 134 -12.97 2.81 -8.54
C ALA A 134 -14.39 3.38 -8.46
N GLU A 135 -14.58 4.64 -8.83
CA GLU A 135 -15.92 5.23 -8.95
C GLU A 135 -16.73 4.54 -10.03
N LEU A 136 -16.15 4.32 -11.21
CA LEU A 136 -16.79 3.55 -12.29
C LEU A 136 -17.20 2.14 -11.83
N ALA A 137 -16.33 1.45 -11.09
CA ALA A 137 -16.61 0.14 -10.54
C ALA A 137 -17.81 0.19 -9.58
N LYS A 138 -17.82 1.13 -8.62
CA LYS A 138 -18.92 1.33 -7.67
C LYS A 138 -20.23 1.68 -8.35
N GLU A 139 -20.22 2.60 -9.32
CA GLU A 139 -21.40 2.99 -10.12
C GLU A 139 -21.98 1.80 -10.88
N ASN A 140 -21.13 0.86 -11.28
CA ASN A 140 -21.53 -0.36 -11.96
C ASN A 140 -21.82 -1.53 -11.02
N GLY A 141 -21.82 -1.35 -9.69
CA GLY A 141 -22.14 -2.39 -8.72
C GLY A 141 -21.03 -3.41 -8.46
N TYR A 142 -19.78 -3.11 -8.84
CA TYR A 142 -18.60 -3.84 -8.43
C TYR A 142 -18.10 -3.32 -7.08
N ASP A 143 -17.47 -4.20 -6.29
CA ASP A 143 -16.79 -3.78 -5.08
C ASP A 143 -15.37 -3.29 -5.35
N VAL A 144 -14.85 -2.44 -4.47
CA VAL A 144 -13.49 -1.92 -4.57
C VAL A 144 -12.77 -2.08 -3.24
N GLY A 145 -11.45 -2.27 -3.31
CA GLY A 145 -10.61 -2.31 -2.13
C GLY A 145 -9.22 -1.73 -2.36
N PHE A 146 -8.63 -1.23 -1.28
CA PHE A 146 -7.33 -0.58 -1.28
C PHE A 146 -6.50 -1.11 -0.12
N VAL A 147 -5.27 -1.54 -0.42
CA VAL A 147 -4.32 -2.04 0.57
C VAL A 147 -2.97 -1.36 0.35
N THR A 148 -2.37 -0.84 1.41
CA THR A 148 -1.05 -0.20 1.32
C THR A 148 -0.19 -0.39 2.56
N THR A 149 1.13 -0.37 2.39
CA THR A 149 2.09 -0.20 3.51
C THR A 149 2.34 1.26 3.89
N THR A 150 1.81 2.22 3.15
CA THR A 150 1.90 3.64 3.48
C THR A 150 0.73 4.04 4.38
N ARG A 151 0.22 5.25 4.21
CA ARG A 151 -1.03 5.68 4.84
C ARG A 151 -2.12 5.43 3.82
N VAL A 152 -3.29 4.99 4.26
CA VAL A 152 -4.38 4.77 3.31
C VAL A 152 -4.72 6.05 2.54
N THR A 153 -4.50 7.22 3.14
CA THR A 153 -4.66 8.59 2.59
C THR A 153 -3.43 9.11 1.82
N HIS A 154 -2.37 8.32 1.68
CA HIS A 154 -1.21 8.72 0.87
C HIS A 154 -1.56 8.73 -0.62
N ALA A 155 -0.75 9.43 -1.42
CA ALA A 155 -1.10 9.73 -2.80
C ALA A 155 -1.50 8.54 -3.67
N THR A 156 -0.76 7.43 -3.59
CA THR A 156 -1.00 6.26 -4.45
C THR A 156 -2.40 5.67 -4.27
N PRO A 157 -2.84 5.25 -3.06
CA PRO A 157 -4.22 4.84 -2.86
C PRO A 157 -5.20 6.01 -3.01
N ALA A 158 -4.87 7.21 -2.52
CA ALA A 158 -5.77 8.36 -2.54
C ALA A 158 -6.24 8.78 -3.93
N ALA A 159 -5.36 8.73 -4.94
CA ALA A 159 -5.72 9.09 -6.31
C ALA A 159 -6.86 8.24 -6.89
N TRP A 160 -7.14 7.06 -6.33
CA TRP A 160 -8.23 6.21 -6.79
C TRP A 160 -9.60 6.63 -6.27
N TYR A 161 -9.66 7.51 -5.26
CA TYR A 161 -10.92 7.85 -4.60
C TYR A 161 -11.02 9.31 -4.13
N SER A 162 -10.00 10.13 -4.40
CA SER A 162 -9.92 11.52 -3.99
C SER A 162 -9.71 12.44 -5.19
N HIS A 163 -10.32 13.62 -5.13
CA HIS A 163 -10.23 14.68 -6.14
C HIS A 163 -9.73 15.97 -5.52
N ASN A 164 -8.45 16.01 -5.20
CA ASN A 164 -7.83 17.11 -4.45
C ASN A 164 -6.59 17.65 -5.18
N LYS A 165 -6.42 18.97 -5.17
CA LYS A 165 -5.23 19.64 -5.70
C LYS A 165 -4.02 19.55 -4.76
N ASP A 166 -4.24 19.09 -3.54
CA ASP A 166 -3.22 18.91 -2.51
C ASP A 166 -3.24 17.47 -1.97
N ARG A 167 -2.22 16.69 -2.35
CA ARG A 167 -2.02 15.32 -1.84
C ARG A 167 -1.78 15.24 -0.33
N ASP A 168 -1.44 16.35 0.33
CA ASP A 168 -1.16 16.39 1.76
C ASP A 168 -2.39 16.74 2.62
N ASP A 169 -3.55 16.99 1.99
CA ASP A 169 -4.84 17.21 2.66
C ASP A 169 -5.47 15.88 3.16
N GLU A 170 -4.68 15.06 3.85
CA GLU A 170 -4.99 13.68 4.20
C GLU A 170 -6.23 13.53 5.10
N ALA A 171 -6.57 14.56 5.87
CA ALA A 171 -7.79 14.57 6.69
C ALA A 171 -9.07 14.65 5.83
N ASN A 172 -9.06 15.43 4.74
CA ASN A 172 -10.17 15.47 3.79
C ASN A 172 -10.16 14.25 2.87
N ILE A 173 -8.99 13.76 2.48
CA ILE A 173 -8.85 12.51 1.72
C ILE A 173 -9.49 11.33 2.49
N ALA A 174 -9.35 11.28 3.82
CA ALA A 174 -10.04 10.28 4.64
C ALA A 174 -11.58 10.35 4.54
N LEU A 175 -12.14 11.55 4.39
CA LEU A 175 -13.59 11.76 4.19
C LEU A 175 -14.01 11.35 2.78
N GLU A 176 -13.17 11.59 1.77
CA GLU A 176 -13.42 11.16 0.39
C GLU A 176 -13.37 9.64 0.25
N ALA A 177 -12.44 8.97 0.94
CA ALA A 177 -12.43 7.52 1.07
C ALA A 177 -13.77 6.98 1.64
N LEU A 178 -14.31 7.63 2.67
CA LEU A 178 -15.61 7.27 3.24
C LEU A 178 -16.76 7.47 2.25
N ARG A 179 -16.72 8.52 1.41
CA ARG A 179 -17.73 8.78 0.38
C ARG A 179 -17.74 7.69 -0.69
N LEU A 180 -16.58 7.18 -1.11
CA LEU A 180 -16.50 6.09 -2.08
C LEU A 180 -17.08 4.77 -1.53
N LYS A 181 -17.02 4.58 -0.20
CA LYS A 181 -17.46 3.37 0.50
C LYS A 181 -16.79 2.09 -0.05
N PRO A 182 -15.44 1.98 0.02
CA PRO A 182 -14.75 0.77 -0.38
C PRO A 182 -15.13 -0.40 0.52
N ALA A 183 -15.22 -1.61 -0.03
CA ALA A 183 -15.45 -2.81 0.78
C ALA A 183 -14.29 -3.10 1.72
N VAL A 184 -13.07 -2.66 1.35
CA VAL A 184 -11.84 -2.83 2.12
C VAL A 184 -10.94 -1.60 1.97
N LEU A 185 -10.46 -1.05 3.09
CA LEU A 185 -9.43 -0.02 3.13
C LEU A 185 -8.43 -0.36 4.23
N MET A 186 -7.20 -0.75 3.89
CA MET A 186 -6.21 -1.22 4.86
C MET A 186 -4.82 -0.61 4.65
N GLY A 187 -4.22 -0.13 5.73
CA GLY A 187 -2.85 0.39 5.74
C GLY A 187 -2.53 1.10 7.05
N GLY A 188 -1.66 2.10 7.00
CA GLY A 188 -1.43 3.03 8.11
C GLY A 188 -2.31 4.28 8.04
N GLY A 189 -1.99 5.29 8.85
CA GLY A 189 -2.56 6.64 8.76
C GLY A 189 -3.57 7.00 9.85
N LEU A 190 -3.62 6.27 10.97
CA LEU A 190 -4.59 6.47 12.05
C LEU A 190 -4.69 7.94 12.52
N LYS A 191 -3.59 8.70 12.46
CA LYS A 191 -3.53 10.13 12.85
C LYS A 191 -4.43 11.06 12.02
N TYR A 192 -4.91 10.62 10.85
CA TYR A 192 -5.84 11.40 10.01
C TYR A 192 -7.30 11.00 10.19
N PHE A 193 -7.56 9.95 10.97
CA PHE A 193 -8.91 9.42 11.20
C PHE A 193 -9.39 9.67 12.64
N SER A 194 -8.50 9.62 13.63
CA SER A 194 -8.86 9.65 15.05
C SER A 194 -8.30 10.87 15.78
N LYS A 195 -9.17 11.54 16.56
CA LYS A 195 -8.75 12.62 17.47
C LYS A 195 -7.90 12.11 18.63
N GLU A 196 -8.05 10.85 19.01
CA GLU A 196 -7.21 10.22 20.03
C GLU A 196 -5.75 10.11 19.53
N ALA A 197 -5.57 9.70 18.26
CA ALA A 197 -4.24 9.62 17.66
C ALA A 197 -3.66 11.01 17.31
N ASN A 198 -4.53 11.99 17.04
CA ASN A 198 -4.16 13.36 16.72
C ASN A 198 -5.18 14.38 17.28
N PRO A 199 -4.95 14.94 18.47
CA PRO A 199 -5.87 15.90 19.09
C PRO A 199 -6.12 17.18 18.28
N LYS A 200 -5.26 17.49 17.30
CA LYS A 200 -5.42 18.66 16.41
C LYS A 200 -6.37 18.40 15.24
N LEU A 201 -6.81 17.16 15.05
CA LEU A 201 -7.72 16.80 13.95
C LEU A 201 -9.08 17.47 14.16
N LYS A 202 -9.59 18.15 13.13
CA LYS A 202 -10.87 18.88 13.23
C LYS A 202 -12.06 17.93 13.41
N LYS A 203 -12.06 16.80 12.71
CA LYS A 203 -13.13 15.81 12.67
C LYS A 203 -12.60 14.39 12.94
N ASP A 204 -13.37 13.59 13.66
CA ASP A 204 -13.04 12.18 13.88
C ASP A 204 -13.71 11.32 12.80
N THR A 205 -13.03 11.15 11.68
CA THR A 205 -13.55 10.36 10.55
C THR A 205 -13.62 8.86 10.89
N LEU A 206 -12.82 8.38 11.84
CA LEU A 206 -12.89 6.99 12.33
C LEU A 206 -14.28 6.65 12.89
N SER A 207 -14.84 7.58 13.67
CA SER A 207 -16.19 7.46 14.21
C SER A 207 -17.26 7.47 13.12
N ASP A 208 -17.03 8.19 12.02
CA ASP A 208 -17.95 8.20 10.88
C ASP A 208 -17.92 6.86 10.12
N PHE A 209 -16.75 6.25 9.91
CA PHE A 209 -16.65 4.89 9.35
C PHE A 209 -17.42 3.86 10.21
N LYS A 210 -17.30 3.94 11.54
CA LYS A 210 -18.07 3.07 12.45
C LYS A 210 -19.58 3.26 12.29
N LYS A 211 -20.06 4.50 12.14
CA LYS A 211 -21.49 4.82 11.91
C LYS A 211 -21.98 4.27 10.57
N GLU A 212 -21.14 4.26 9.54
CA GLU A 212 -21.42 3.63 8.25
C GLU A 212 -21.30 2.09 8.28
N GLY A 213 -21.08 1.49 9.46
CA GLY A 213 -21.12 0.04 9.67
C GLY A 213 -19.80 -0.69 9.42
N TYR A 214 -18.69 0.02 9.27
CA TYR A 214 -17.38 -0.60 9.09
C TYR A 214 -16.92 -1.35 10.34
N ALA A 215 -16.36 -2.54 10.13
CA ALA A 215 -15.52 -3.20 11.11
C ALA A 215 -14.14 -2.54 11.10
N VAL A 216 -13.73 -1.98 12.24
CA VAL A 216 -12.47 -1.25 12.39
C VAL A 216 -11.44 -2.12 13.10
N TYR A 217 -10.28 -2.28 12.47
CA TYR A 217 -9.14 -3.04 12.96
C TYR A 217 -7.92 -2.14 13.05
N THR A 218 -7.19 -2.20 14.16
CA THR A 218 -5.98 -1.39 14.42
C THR A 218 -4.78 -2.24 14.82
N ASP A 219 -4.96 -3.56 14.91
CA ASP A 219 -3.93 -4.50 15.32
C ASP A 219 -4.02 -5.82 14.51
N LYS A 220 -2.87 -6.42 14.21
CA LYS A 220 -2.71 -7.67 13.46
C LYS A 220 -3.47 -8.84 14.10
N GLU A 221 -3.52 -8.94 15.41
CA GLU A 221 -4.21 -10.03 16.11
C GLU A 221 -5.73 -9.99 15.88
N GLN A 222 -6.30 -8.79 15.76
CA GLN A 222 -7.72 -8.63 15.44
C GLN A 222 -8.06 -9.18 14.05
N LEU A 223 -7.07 -9.28 13.14
CA LEU A 223 -7.24 -9.84 11.80
C LEU A 223 -7.43 -11.36 11.79
N LYS A 224 -7.23 -12.04 12.92
CA LYS A 224 -7.54 -13.47 13.07
C LYS A 224 -9.06 -13.73 13.16
N GLN A 225 -9.84 -12.72 13.53
CA GLN A 225 -11.28 -12.81 13.76
C GLN A 225 -12.04 -11.74 12.96
N ILE A 226 -11.84 -11.75 11.65
CA ILE A 226 -12.47 -10.76 10.75
C ILE A 226 -13.93 -11.11 10.51
N ASP A 227 -14.79 -10.09 10.62
CA ASP A 227 -16.18 -10.14 10.22
C ASP A 227 -16.30 -9.77 8.75
N TYR A 228 -16.24 -10.79 7.89
CA TYR A 228 -16.36 -10.62 6.44
C TYR A 228 -17.77 -10.17 5.98
N ASN A 229 -18.76 -10.08 6.88
CA ASN A 229 -20.08 -9.55 6.52
C ASN A 229 -20.12 -8.02 6.50
N LYS A 230 -19.14 -7.35 7.12
CA LYS A 230 -19.03 -5.89 7.16
C LYS A 230 -17.96 -5.37 6.20
N PRO A 231 -18.03 -4.09 5.77
CA PRO A 231 -16.90 -3.46 5.11
C PRO A 231 -15.76 -3.25 6.12
N ILE A 232 -14.52 -3.32 5.65
CA ILE A 232 -13.32 -3.44 6.50
C ILE A 232 -12.50 -2.15 6.44
N LEU A 233 -12.21 -1.57 7.60
CA LEU A 233 -11.22 -0.49 7.76
C LEU A 233 -10.08 -0.99 8.66
N GLY A 234 -8.87 -1.06 8.11
CA GLY A 234 -7.64 -1.43 8.84
C GLY A 234 -6.66 -0.26 8.92
N LEU A 235 -6.34 0.22 10.12
CA LEU A 235 -5.41 1.33 10.36
C LEU A 235 -4.37 0.92 11.40
N PHE A 236 -3.28 0.30 10.94
CA PHE A 236 -2.34 -0.44 11.80
C PHE A 236 -1.15 0.38 12.31
N ALA A 237 -1.04 1.64 11.91
CA ALA A 237 0.02 2.53 12.33
C ALA A 237 -0.47 3.98 12.40
N LYS A 238 0.14 4.79 13.29
CA LYS A 238 -0.16 6.22 13.41
C LYS A 238 0.10 6.96 12.09
N SER A 239 1.21 6.63 11.42
CA SER A 239 1.58 7.12 10.10
C SER A 239 1.68 5.92 9.13
N HIS A 240 2.72 5.81 8.32
CA HIS A 240 2.96 4.62 7.49
C HIS A 240 3.18 3.37 8.34
N ILE A 241 2.93 2.19 7.75
CA ILE A 241 3.38 0.92 8.32
C ILE A 241 4.92 0.88 8.25
N ASP A 242 5.53 0.39 9.32
CA ASP A 242 6.96 0.29 9.46
C ASP A 242 7.55 -0.77 8.52
N TYR A 243 8.83 -0.58 8.18
CA TYR A 243 9.55 -1.48 7.28
C TYR A 243 9.52 -2.92 7.78
N TYR A 244 9.46 -3.87 6.85
CA TYR A 244 9.34 -5.29 7.21
C TYR A 244 10.50 -5.76 8.10
N ILE A 245 11.72 -5.34 7.78
CA ILE A 245 12.92 -5.67 8.58
C ILE A 245 12.86 -5.09 10.01
N ASP A 246 12.31 -3.89 10.19
CA ASP A 246 12.17 -3.29 11.51
C ASP A 246 11.18 -4.10 12.35
N ARG A 247 10.07 -4.55 11.75
CA ARG A 247 9.04 -5.34 12.43
C ARG A 247 9.50 -6.73 12.86
N LEU A 248 10.52 -7.28 12.22
CA LEU A 248 11.14 -8.54 12.61
C LEU A 248 12.05 -8.39 13.83
N ASN A 249 12.55 -7.18 14.09
CA ASN A 249 13.59 -6.92 15.09
C ASN A 249 13.13 -5.99 16.22
N ASP A 250 11.90 -5.47 16.18
CA ASP A 250 11.30 -4.64 17.23
C ASP A 250 9.92 -5.17 17.63
N LYS A 251 9.84 -5.69 18.85
CA LYS A 251 8.61 -6.26 19.43
C LYS A 251 7.46 -5.26 19.50
N ASN A 252 7.75 -3.96 19.59
CA ASN A 252 6.72 -2.91 19.63
C ASN A 252 5.99 -2.75 18.29
N LEU A 253 6.56 -3.29 17.21
CA LEU A 253 6.00 -3.20 15.86
C LEU A 253 5.34 -4.52 15.40
N GLU A 254 5.35 -5.55 16.25
CA GLU A 254 4.75 -6.85 15.95
C GLU A 254 3.24 -6.77 15.68
N SER A 255 2.56 -5.76 16.23
CA SER A 255 1.12 -5.48 16.01
C SER A 255 0.78 -5.12 14.57
N GLN A 256 1.77 -4.81 13.72
CA GLN A 256 1.52 -4.39 12.34
C GLN A 256 1.50 -5.59 11.38
N PRO A 257 0.45 -5.77 10.56
CA PRO A 257 0.33 -6.89 9.62
C PRO A 257 1.22 -6.74 8.39
N SER A 258 1.58 -7.84 7.74
CA SER A 258 2.31 -7.80 6.47
C SER A 258 1.40 -7.33 5.32
N LEU A 259 2.00 -6.80 4.25
CA LEU A 259 1.25 -6.46 3.03
C LEU A 259 0.55 -7.69 2.45
N ALA A 260 1.21 -8.85 2.49
CA ALA A 260 0.65 -10.12 2.03
C ALA A 260 -0.59 -10.52 2.84
N LEU A 261 -0.55 -10.41 4.18
CA LEU A 261 -1.70 -10.70 5.04
C LEU A 261 -2.88 -9.76 4.74
N MET A 262 -2.64 -8.46 4.69
CA MET A 262 -3.70 -7.48 4.34
C MET A 262 -4.26 -7.75 2.94
N SER A 263 -3.41 -8.01 1.96
CA SER A 263 -3.83 -8.30 0.58
C SER A 263 -4.71 -9.55 0.51
N ALA A 264 -4.34 -10.58 1.27
CA ALA A 264 -5.07 -11.84 1.29
C ALA A 264 -6.45 -11.70 1.95
N ILE A 265 -6.54 -10.96 3.06
CA ILE A 265 -7.81 -10.59 3.69
C ILE A 265 -8.69 -9.78 2.73
N ALA A 266 -8.09 -8.79 2.06
CA ALA A 266 -8.81 -7.95 1.09
C ALA A 266 -9.39 -8.79 -0.05
N LEU A 267 -8.57 -9.68 -0.62
CA LEU A 267 -9.00 -10.59 -1.68
C LEU A 267 -10.11 -11.53 -1.20
N LYS A 268 -9.98 -12.10 0.01
CA LYS A 268 -11.03 -12.97 0.58
C LYS A 268 -12.36 -12.24 0.76
N LYS A 269 -12.33 -10.98 1.21
CA LYS A 269 -13.54 -10.14 1.29
C LYS A 269 -14.13 -9.85 -0.10
N LEU A 270 -13.30 -9.45 -1.06
CA LEU A 270 -13.73 -9.03 -2.38
C LEU A 270 -14.19 -10.19 -3.28
N GLN A 271 -13.67 -11.41 -3.08
CA GLN A 271 -14.16 -12.60 -3.78
C GLN A 271 -15.63 -12.93 -3.47
N MET A 272 -16.16 -12.41 -2.36
CA MET A 272 -17.58 -12.54 -1.99
C MET A 272 -18.48 -11.51 -2.72
N ALA A 273 -17.90 -10.58 -3.49
CA ALA A 273 -18.66 -9.59 -4.24
C ALA A 273 -19.53 -10.26 -5.30
N LYS A 274 -20.78 -9.80 -5.44
CA LYS A 274 -21.75 -10.42 -6.35
C LYS A 274 -21.41 -10.24 -7.83
N LYS A 275 -20.90 -9.06 -8.20
CA LYS A 275 -20.61 -8.71 -9.61
C LYS A 275 -19.13 -8.88 -9.98
N GLY A 276 -18.25 -8.74 -9.00
CA GLY A 276 -16.81 -8.69 -9.19
C GLY A 276 -16.16 -7.56 -8.40
N PHE A 277 -14.87 -7.33 -8.60
CA PHE A 277 -14.14 -6.31 -7.85
C PHE A 277 -12.96 -5.65 -8.56
N VAL A 278 -12.53 -4.51 -8.03
CA VAL A 278 -11.24 -3.87 -8.33
C VAL A 278 -10.44 -3.74 -7.03
N LEU A 279 -9.23 -4.29 -6.99
CA LEU A 279 -8.35 -4.25 -5.83
C LEU A 279 -7.03 -3.57 -6.19
N GLN A 280 -6.67 -2.52 -5.47
CA GLN A 280 -5.37 -1.87 -5.56
C GLN A 280 -4.51 -2.26 -4.35
N ILE A 281 -3.26 -2.69 -4.61
CA ILE A 281 -2.28 -3.08 -3.59
C ILE A 281 -1.00 -2.28 -3.81
N GLU A 282 -0.55 -1.57 -2.78
CA GLU A 282 0.66 -0.74 -2.80
C GLU A 282 1.74 -1.28 -1.84
N ALA A 283 2.93 -1.56 -2.39
CA ALA A 283 4.16 -1.67 -1.64
C ALA A 283 4.89 -0.32 -1.60
N GLY A 284 4.32 0.68 -0.91
CA GLY A 284 4.75 2.08 -1.04
C GLY A 284 5.92 2.49 -0.13
N ARG A 285 6.47 1.56 0.67
CA ARG A 285 7.68 1.82 1.45
C ARG A 285 8.97 1.67 0.64
N ILE A 286 8.92 1.08 -0.56
CA ILE A 286 10.08 0.97 -1.46
C ILE A 286 10.62 2.36 -1.82
N ASP A 287 9.76 3.25 -2.30
CA ASP A 287 10.08 4.65 -2.61
C ASP A 287 10.76 5.39 -1.45
N HIS A 288 10.18 5.29 -0.25
CA HIS A 288 10.74 5.92 0.94
C HIS A 288 12.14 5.42 1.30
N ALA A 289 12.41 4.13 1.13
CA ALA A 289 13.73 3.55 1.34
C ALA A 289 14.73 4.07 0.29
N ASN A 290 14.32 4.17 -0.97
CA ASN A 290 15.13 4.76 -2.03
C ASN A 290 15.45 6.23 -1.75
N HIS A 291 14.48 7.04 -1.32
CA HIS A 291 14.70 8.43 -0.91
C HIS A 291 15.68 8.56 0.25
N ALA A 292 15.66 7.61 1.19
CA ALA A 292 16.59 7.56 2.31
C ALA A 292 17.98 6.99 1.96
N ASN A 293 18.18 6.53 0.72
CA ASN A 293 19.34 5.75 0.29
C ASN A 293 19.59 4.52 1.19
N ASP A 294 18.51 3.87 1.62
CA ASP A 294 18.56 2.70 2.50
C ASP A 294 18.16 1.44 1.73
N CYS A 295 19.16 0.62 1.38
CA CYS A 295 18.90 -0.57 0.57
C CYS A 295 18.16 -1.69 1.31
N MET A 296 18.08 -1.64 2.65
CA MET A 296 17.46 -2.70 3.46
C MET A 296 15.97 -2.46 3.72
N GLY A 297 15.48 -1.27 3.36
CA GLY A 297 14.09 -0.86 3.58
C GLY A 297 13.98 -0.07 4.85
#